data_AF-A0AAD7IMV7-F1
#
_entry.id   AF-A0AAD7IMV7-F1
#
_cell.length_a   1.000
_cell.length_b   1.000
_cell.length_c   1.000
_cell.angle_alpha   90.00
_cell.angle_beta   90.00
_cell.angle_gamma   90.00
#
_symmetry.space_group_name_H-M   'P 1'
#
loop_
_entity.id
_entity.type
_entity.pdbx_description
1 polymer ?
#
loop_
_entity_poly.entity_id
_entity_poly.type
_entity_poly.pdbx_seq_one_letter_code
_entity_poly.pdbx_strand_id
1 'polypeptide(L)'
;MDILEHDYPDDIHVFVFDNATTHLKRADDAISARKMPKKTPPVGQNWGIEINLCNEEGKVVYNEKGKPKKTKIKMANGFFADGTPQEFYYGPNTERPGVFKGMAVILRERGIDITYRNDQNQVKELNAQCPGFHCPPENPGCCCRRILYNQPDFTNGLSLLEIAAEKHGFKILFLPKFHCELNFIEMC
;
A
#
# COMPACT_ATOMS: atom_id res chain seq x y z
N MET A 1 -19.67 -12.17 -11.28
CA MET A 1 -19.16 -12.50 -12.63
C MET A 1 -19.88 -13.71 -13.22
N ASP A 2 -20.76 -14.29 -12.41
CA ASP A 2 -21.61 -15.46 -12.58
C ASP A 2 -22.43 -15.46 -13.89
N ILE A 3 -22.88 -14.28 -14.36
CA ILE A 3 -23.60 -14.18 -15.64
C ILE A 3 -22.68 -14.59 -16.82
N LEU A 4 -21.44 -14.12 -16.84
CA LEU A 4 -20.51 -14.44 -17.94
C LEU A 4 -20.06 -15.90 -17.88
N GLU A 5 -19.83 -16.41 -16.66
CA GLU A 5 -19.48 -17.83 -16.44
C GLU A 5 -20.62 -18.77 -16.87
N HIS A 6 -21.88 -18.37 -16.67
CA HIS A 6 -23.05 -19.17 -17.01
C HIS A 6 -23.44 -19.08 -18.49
N ASP A 7 -23.52 -17.86 -19.03
CA ASP A 7 -24.08 -17.62 -20.37
C ASP A 7 -23.04 -17.72 -21.49
N TYR A 8 -21.76 -17.51 -21.18
CA TYR A 8 -20.67 -17.46 -22.17
C TYR A 8 -19.40 -18.19 -21.68
N PRO A 9 -19.49 -19.47 -21.28
CA PRO A 9 -18.38 -20.18 -20.63
C PRO A 9 -17.15 -20.40 -21.53
N ASP A 10 -17.34 -20.45 -22.85
CA ASP A 10 -16.28 -20.75 -23.82
C ASP A 10 -15.56 -19.49 -24.34
N ASP A 11 -16.04 -18.30 -23.97
CA ASP A 11 -15.49 -17.03 -24.40
C ASP A 11 -14.37 -16.53 -23.48
N ILE A 12 -13.41 -15.81 -24.05
CA ILE A 12 -12.39 -15.10 -23.28
C ILE A 12 -12.93 -13.74 -22.90
N HIS A 13 -13.27 -13.58 -21.63
CA HIS A 13 -13.78 -12.34 -21.07
C HIS A 13 -12.66 -11.41 -20.60
N VAL A 14 -12.72 -10.15 -21.03
CA VAL A 14 -11.82 -9.09 -20.58
C VAL A 14 -12.66 -7.91 -20.10
N PHE A 15 -12.51 -7.55 -18.83
CA PHE A 15 -13.14 -6.35 -18.28
C PHE A 15 -12.25 -5.15 -18.55
N VAL A 16 -12.79 -4.16 -19.25
CA VAL A 16 -12.13 -2.88 -19.51
C VAL A 16 -12.71 -1.83 -18.58
N PHE A 17 -11.85 -1.20 -17.78
CA PHE A 17 -12.24 -0.11 -16.89
C PHE A 17 -11.56 1.19 -17.32
N ASP A 18 -12.28 2.30 -17.12
CA ASP A 18 -11.63 3.60 -17.14
C ASP A 18 -10.60 3.69 -15.99
N ASN A 19 -9.69 4.65 -16.07
CA ASN A 19 -8.69 4.86 -15.04
C ASN A 19 -9.15 5.93 -14.04
N ALA A 20 -10.37 5.71 -13.51
CA ALA A 20 -10.88 6.47 -12.40
C ALA A 20 -10.18 6.06 -11.09
N THR A 21 -9.94 7.05 -10.21
CA THR A 21 -9.27 6.84 -8.92
C THR A 21 -9.97 5.84 -8.00
N THR A 22 -11.26 5.61 -8.23
CA THR A 22 -12.10 4.63 -7.52
C THR A 22 -11.67 3.19 -7.79
N HIS A 23 -11.15 2.90 -8.97
CA HIS A 23 -10.69 1.56 -9.35
C HIS A 23 -9.35 1.18 -8.70
N LEU A 24 -8.60 2.16 -8.19
CA LEU A 24 -7.32 1.94 -7.49
C LEU A 24 -7.49 1.64 -5.99
N LYS A 25 -8.73 1.41 -5.51
CA LYS A 25 -8.97 1.09 -4.11
C LYS A 25 -8.33 -0.27 -3.78
N ARG A 26 -7.34 -0.26 -2.89
CA ARG A 26 -6.73 -1.45 -2.29
C ARG A 26 -7.45 -1.83 -1.00
N ALA A 27 -7.13 -3.01 -0.46
CA ALA A 27 -7.59 -3.43 0.86
C ALA A 27 -7.21 -2.39 1.94
N ASP A 28 -8.00 -2.31 3.01
CA ASP A 28 -7.81 -1.30 4.06
C ASP A 28 -6.47 -1.46 4.80
N ASP A 29 -5.94 -2.68 4.86
CA ASP A 29 -4.64 -3.03 5.44
C ASP A 29 -3.49 -3.03 4.41
N ALA A 30 -3.77 -2.72 3.14
CA ALA A 30 -2.80 -2.84 2.07
C ALA A 30 -1.52 -2.02 2.34
N ILE A 31 -0.40 -2.57 1.87
CA ILE A 31 0.92 -1.97 2.07
C ILE A 31 0.97 -0.58 1.44
N SER A 32 1.49 0.38 2.22
CA SER A 32 1.71 1.75 1.76
C SER A 32 2.93 2.36 2.42
N ALA A 33 3.83 2.93 1.61
CA ALA A 33 4.96 3.70 2.12
C ALA A 33 4.55 5.05 2.73
N ARG A 34 3.27 5.44 2.61
CA ARG A 34 2.80 6.75 3.06
C ARG A 34 2.50 6.73 4.55
N LYS A 35 2.97 7.74 5.29
CA LYS A 35 2.77 7.92 6.75
C LYS A 35 3.41 6.84 7.63
N MET A 36 4.22 5.94 7.10
CA MET A 36 5.02 5.02 7.91
C MET A 36 6.06 5.82 8.74
N PRO A 37 6.19 5.57 10.05
CA PRO A 37 7.24 6.19 10.85
C PRO A 37 8.61 5.61 10.49
N LYS A 38 9.65 6.44 10.50
CA LYS A 38 11.03 5.98 10.25
C LYS A 38 11.53 5.04 11.34
N LYS A 39 11.31 5.41 12.59
CA LYS A 39 11.77 4.67 13.77
C LYS A 39 10.62 3.84 14.34
N THR A 40 10.97 2.79 15.06
CA THR A 40 10.04 2.09 15.93
C THR A 40 9.36 3.10 16.88
N PRO A 41 8.02 3.12 17.00
CA PRO A 41 7.33 3.99 17.94
C PRO A 41 7.85 3.81 19.37
N PRO A 42 7.80 4.82 20.26
CA PRO A 42 8.23 4.67 21.66
C PRO A 42 7.32 3.71 22.43
N VAL A 43 7.77 3.25 23.61
CA VAL A 43 6.97 2.39 24.50
C VAL A 43 5.67 3.11 24.88
N GLY A 44 4.56 2.37 24.92
CA GLY A 44 3.21 2.93 25.16
C GLY A 44 2.53 3.51 23.92
N GLN A 45 3.21 3.58 22.78
CA GLN A 45 2.62 3.98 21.50
C GLN A 45 2.83 2.90 20.44
N ASN A 46 1.91 2.85 19.47
CA ASN A 46 2.07 2.01 18.29
C ASN A 46 1.52 2.71 17.05
N TRP A 47 2.01 2.27 15.89
CA TRP A 47 1.56 2.74 14.60
C TRP A 47 0.77 1.66 13.87
N GLY A 48 -0.29 2.08 13.20
CA GLY A 48 -1.15 1.23 12.38
C GLY A 48 -1.95 2.10 11.42
N ILE A 49 -2.66 1.46 10.50
CA ILE A 49 -3.49 2.15 9.52
C ILE A 49 -4.78 2.57 10.22
N GLU A 50 -5.10 3.87 10.15
CA GLU A 50 -6.36 4.39 10.64
C GLU A 50 -7.48 4.13 9.65
N ILE A 51 -8.46 3.33 10.07
CA ILE A 51 -9.67 3.03 9.30
C ILE A 51 -10.91 3.52 10.05
N ASN A 52 -12.01 3.67 9.34
CA ASN A 52 -13.30 3.91 9.98
C ASN A 52 -13.74 2.64 10.72
N LEU A 53 -14.24 2.80 11.94
CA LEU A 53 -14.82 1.70 12.71
C LEU A 53 -16.16 1.33 12.09
N CYS A 54 -16.32 0.06 11.70
CA CYS A 54 -17.58 -0.49 11.24
C CYS A 54 -18.22 -1.37 12.32
N ASN A 55 -19.56 -1.43 12.35
CA ASN A 55 -20.31 -2.39 13.18
C ASN A 55 -20.37 -3.78 12.50
N GLU A 56 -21.06 -4.73 13.11
CA GLU A 56 -21.23 -6.11 12.60
C GLU A 56 -21.93 -6.15 11.22
N GLU A 57 -22.71 -5.12 10.88
CA GLU A 57 -23.37 -4.97 9.57
C GLU A 57 -22.49 -4.28 8.52
N GLY A 58 -21.24 -3.92 8.85
CA GLY A 58 -20.33 -3.20 7.96
C GLY A 58 -20.60 -1.71 7.83
N LYS A 59 -21.49 -1.12 8.63
CA LYS A 59 -21.79 0.33 8.63
C LYS A 59 -20.82 1.10 9.52
N VAL A 60 -20.40 2.27 9.04
CA VAL A 60 -19.51 3.17 9.79
C VAL A 60 -20.18 3.67 11.06
N VAL A 61 -19.48 3.54 12.19
CA VAL A 61 -19.88 4.03 13.50
C VAL A 61 -19.48 5.50 13.63
N TYR A 62 -20.42 6.35 14.01
CA TYR A 62 -20.20 7.78 14.22
C TYR A 62 -20.15 8.12 15.71
N ASN A 63 -19.38 9.14 16.07
CA ASN A 63 -19.41 9.70 17.42
C ASN A 63 -20.61 10.66 17.62
N GLU A 64 -20.81 11.12 18.86
CA GLU A 64 -21.86 12.09 19.23
C GLU A 64 -21.80 13.41 18.44
N LYS A 65 -20.65 13.72 17.84
CA LYS A 65 -20.42 14.91 17.01
C LYS A 65 -20.61 14.64 15.50
N GLY A 66 -21.13 13.48 15.12
CA GLY A 66 -21.37 13.10 13.72
C GLY A 66 -20.09 12.80 12.91
N LYS A 67 -18.93 12.61 13.54
CA LYS A 67 -17.69 12.22 12.86
C LYS A 67 -17.49 10.70 12.90
N PRO A 68 -17.01 10.06 11.82
CA PRO A 68 -16.64 8.65 11.83
C PRO A 68 -15.66 8.36 12.97
N LYS A 69 -16.00 7.37 13.80
CA LYS A 69 -15.07 6.82 14.78
C LYS A 69 -13.99 6.05 14.04
N LYS A 70 -12.74 6.21 14.45
CA LYS A 70 -11.61 5.53 13.83
C LYS A 70 -11.06 4.43 14.72
N THR A 71 -10.53 3.39 14.11
CA THR A 71 -9.72 2.36 14.76
C THR A 71 -8.40 2.19 14.02
N LYS A 72 -7.42 1.54 14.65
CA LYS A 72 -6.13 1.23 14.03
C LYS A 72 -6.02 -0.26 13.77
N ILE A 73 -5.70 -0.62 12.54
CA ILE A 73 -5.39 -2.00 12.15
C ILE A 73 -3.90 -2.13 11.81
N LYS A 74 -3.39 -3.36 11.81
CA LYS A 74 -2.04 -3.64 11.33
C LYS A 74 -2.01 -3.57 9.81
N MET A 75 -0.94 -3.02 9.26
CA MET A 75 -0.65 -3.13 7.84
C MET A 75 -0.29 -4.58 7.50
N ALA A 76 -0.70 -5.02 6.31
CA ALA A 76 -0.33 -6.32 5.75
C ALA A 76 1.20 -6.46 5.66
N ASN A 77 1.66 -7.71 5.67
CA ASN A 77 3.08 -8.03 5.50
C ASN A 77 3.55 -7.65 4.10
N GLY A 78 4.80 -7.22 4.00
CA GLY A 78 5.50 -7.10 2.72
C GLY A 78 6.10 -8.42 2.27
N PHE A 79 6.86 -8.35 1.19
CA PHE A 79 7.60 -9.48 0.66
C PHE A 79 9.05 -9.10 0.42
N PHE A 80 9.96 -10.02 0.75
CA PHE A 80 11.35 -9.95 0.32
C PHE A 80 11.48 -10.32 -1.16
N ALA A 81 12.66 -10.09 -1.74
CA ALA A 81 12.92 -10.38 -3.15
C ALA A 81 12.82 -11.88 -3.50
N ASP A 82 12.98 -12.76 -2.52
CA ASP A 82 12.81 -14.21 -2.65
C ASP A 82 11.34 -14.66 -2.52
N GLY A 83 10.41 -13.72 -2.35
CA GLY A 83 8.98 -13.98 -2.17
C GLY A 83 8.59 -14.36 -0.74
N THR A 84 9.53 -14.42 0.21
CA THR A 84 9.19 -14.72 1.60
C THR A 84 8.50 -13.52 2.26
N PRO A 85 7.51 -13.72 3.16
CA PRO A 85 6.84 -12.62 3.82
C PRO A 85 7.79 -11.84 4.75
N GLN A 86 7.76 -10.51 4.66
CA GLN A 86 8.38 -9.61 5.63
C GLN A 86 7.34 -9.07 6.60
N GLU A 87 7.45 -9.47 7.87
CA GLU A 87 6.63 -8.91 8.94
C GLU A 87 7.05 -7.46 9.25
N PHE A 88 6.10 -6.52 9.19
CA PHE A 88 6.34 -5.13 9.56
C PHE A 88 6.14 -4.81 11.04
N TYR A 89 5.61 -5.78 11.78
CA TYR A 89 5.40 -5.72 13.23
C TYR A 89 6.27 -6.77 13.88
N TYR A 90 6.77 -6.51 15.07
CA TYR A 90 7.53 -7.53 15.79
C TYR A 90 6.63 -8.69 16.23
N GLY A 91 7.14 -9.91 16.12
CA GLY A 91 6.45 -11.13 16.52
C GLY A 91 6.28 -11.28 18.04
N PRO A 92 5.52 -12.30 18.49
CA PRO A 92 5.21 -12.51 19.91
C PRO A 92 6.43 -12.78 20.79
N ASN A 93 7.50 -13.35 20.23
CA ASN A 93 8.72 -13.74 20.96
C ASN A 93 9.80 -12.64 20.98
N THR A 94 9.39 -11.38 20.85
CA THR A 94 10.31 -10.23 20.83
C THR A 94 10.10 -9.36 22.06
N GLU A 95 11.03 -8.45 22.33
CA GLU A 95 10.92 -7.49 23.44
C GLU A 95 9.70 -6.56 23.30
N ARG A 96 9.22 -6.33 22.06
CA ARG A 96 8.15 -5.37 21.75
C ARG A 96 7.08 -5.97 20.83
N PRO A 97 6.36 -7.02 21.27
CA PRO A 97 5.48 -7.79 20.40
C PRO A 97 4.32 -6.93 19.86
N GLY A 98 4.02 -7.10 18.58
CA GLY A 98 2.97 -6.37 17.88
C GLY A 98 3.27 -4.89 17.61
N VAL A 99 4.45 -4.39 17.97
CA VAL A 99 4.86 -3.00 17.68
C VAL A 99 5.40 -2.90 16.26
N PHE A 100 5.03 -1.82 15.55
CA PHE A 100 5.54 -1.55 14.21
C PHE A 100 7.05 -1.27 14.23
N LYS A 101 7.81 -1.95 13.36
CA LYS A 101 9.28 -1.89 13.34
C LYS A 101 9.84 -0.52 12.96
N GLY A 102 9.17 0.20 12.06
CA GLY A 102 9.69 1.45 11.48
C GLY A 102 10.46 1.21 10.18
N MET A 103 10.39 2.17 9.25
CA MET A 103 11.01 2.03 7.92
C MET A 103 12.51 1.73 7.97
N ALA A 104 13.24 2.28 8.94
CA ALA A 104 14.68 2.05 9.06
C ALA A 104 15.03 0.58 9.33
N VAL A 105 14.25 -0.09 10.19
CA VAL A 105 14.44 -1.52 10.48
C VAL A 105 14.02 -2.36 9.28
N ILE A 106 12.86 -2.05 8.69
CA ILE A 106 12.32 -2.75 7.51
C ILE A 106 13.32 -2.71 6.34
N LEU A 107 13.93 -1.54 6.08
CA LEU A 107 14.93 -1.39 5.02
C LEU A 107 16.22 -2.16 5.32
N ARG A 108 16.71 -2.14 6.56
CA ARG A 108 17.89 -2.91 6.96
C ARG A 108 17.67 -4.42 6.84
N GLU A 109 16.50 -4.91 7.21
CA GLU A 109 16.12 -6.32 7.01
C GLU A 109 16.14 -6.70 5.52
N ARG A 110 15.86 -5.76 4.61
CA ARG A 110 15.99 -5.95 3.16
C ARG A 110 17.43 -5.80 2.64
N GLY A 111 18.42 -5.64 3.53
CA GLY A 111 19.82 -5.41 3.14
C GLY A 111 20.10 -4.03 2.56
N ILE A 112 19.22 -3.05 2.77
CA ILE A 112 19.38 -1.70 2.24
C ILE A 112 20.03 -0.80 3.30
N ASP A 113 21.21 -0.27 2.96
CA ASP A 113 21.85 0.76 3.77
C ASP A 113 21.07 2.08 3.66
N ILE A 114 20.78 2.67 4.82
CA ILE A 114 20.08 3.95 4.93
C ILE A 114 21.03 5.07 5.35
N THR A 115 22.34 4.83 5.32
CA THR A 115 23.35 5.84 5.63
C THR A 115 23.97 6.45 4.38
N TYR A 116 24.45 7.69 4.50
CA TYR A 116 25.18 8.40 3.47
C TYR A 116 26.20 9.34 4.11
N ARG A 117 27.21 9.75 3.34
CA ARG A 117 28.17 10.78 3.75
C ARG A 117 27.70 12.14 3.24
N ASN A 118 27.61 13.12 4.14
CA ASN A 118 27.35 14.50 3.74
C ASN A 118 28.64 15.18 3.23
N ASP A 119 28.54 16.44 2.80
CA ASP A 119 29.67 17.25 2.31
C ASP A 119 30.82 17.40 3.34
N GLN A 120 30.52 17.20 4.62
CA GLN A 120 31.50 17.24 5.73
C GLN A 120 32.09 15.85 6.04
N ASN A 121 31.87 14.87 5.15
CA ASN A 121 32.30 13.48 5.30
C ASN A 121 31.75 12.76 6.56
N GLN A 122 30.64 13.26 7.12
CA GLN A 122 29.96 12.67 8.29
C GLN A 122 28.93 11.65 7.82
N VAL A 123 28.90 10.51 8.50
CA VAL A 123 27.88 9.49 8.28
C VAL A 123 26.56 9.96 8.89
N LYS A 124 25.54 10.09 8.04
CA LYS A 124 24.16 10.44 8.43
C LYS A 124 23.20 9.39 7.91
N GLU A 125 22.05 9.27 8.55
CA GLU A 125 20.96 8.44 8.04
C GLU A 125 20.01 9.24 7.15
N LEU A 126 19.40 8.58 6.17
CA LEU A 126 18.33 9.09 5.34
C LEU A 126 17.16 9.61 6.18
N ASN A 127 16.52 10.66 5.69
CA ASN A 127 15.30 11.19 6.29
C ASN A 127 14.13 10.19 6.10
N ALA A 128 13.10 10.31 6.95
CA ALA A 128 11.88 9.52 6.82
C ALA A 128 11.23 9.73 5.45
N GLN A 129 11.08 11.00 5.06
CA GLN A 129 10.49 11.45 3.82
C GLN A 129 11.06 12.82 3.43
N CYS A 130 11.00 13.16 2.15
CA CYS A 130 11.29 14.52 1.68
C CYS A 130 10.17 15.51 2.08
N PRO A 131 10.50 16.80 2.25
CA PRO A 131 9.50 17.84 2.53
C PRO A 131 8.36 17.85 1.51
N GLY A 132 7.12 17.87 1.99
CA GLY A 132 5.93 17.87 1.14
C GLY A 132 5.76 16.65 0.23
N PHE A 133 6.51 15.57 0.44
CA PHE A 133 6.59 14.40 -0.46
C PHE A 133 7.20 14.68 -1.84
N HIS A 134 7.89 15.81 -2.00
CA HIS A 134 8.61 16.16 -3.22
C HIS A 134 9.98 15.49 -3.23
N CYS A 135 10.02 14.23 -3.71
CA CYS A 135 11.26 13.49 -3.89
C CYS A 135 11.87 13.87 -5.25
N PRO A 136 13.18 14.15 -5.34
CA PRO A 136 13.83 14.39 -6.62
C PRO A 136 13.73 13.14 -7.51
N PRO A 137 13.34 13.29 -8.80
CA PRO A 137 13.18 12.16 -9.70
C PRO A 137 14.51 11.43 -9.95
N GLU A 138 15.61 12.18 -10.04
CA GLU A 138 16.96 11.68 -10.31
C GLU A 138 17.56 10.83 -9.19
N ASN A 139 17.00 10.90 -7.96
CA ASN A 139 17.54 10.19 -6.81
C ASN A 139 16.45 9.34 -6.13
N PRO A 140 16.27 8.08 -6.55
CA PRO A 140 15.32 7.16 -5.92
C PRO A 140 15.71 6.79 -4.47
N GLY A 141 16.94 7.06 -4.05
CA GLY A 141 17.48 6.82 -2.71
C GLY A 141 17.33 7.99 -1.73
N CYS A 142 16.59 9.05 -2.07
CA CYS A 142 16.61 10.31 -1.31
C CYS A 142 16.07 10.22 0.14
N CYS A 143 15.19 9.26 0.44
CA CYS A 143 14.59 9.08 1.77
C CYS A 143 14.05 7.66 1.94
N CYS A 144 13.86 7.20 3.18
CA CYS A 144 13.36 5.86 3.47
C CYS A 144 12.02 5.56 2.77
N ARG A 145 11.09 6.53 2.77
CA ARG A 145 9.78 6.41 2.12
C ARG A 145 9.89 6.20 0.62
N ARG A 146 10.81 6.89 -0.08
CA ARG A 146 10.96 6.77 -1.54
C ARG A 146 11.54 5.42 -1.92
N ILE A 147 12.54 4.96 -1.16
CA ILE A 147 13.12 3.62 -1.35
C ILE A 147 12.06 2.55 -1.18
N LEU A 148 11.29 2.56 -0.08
CA LEU A 148 10.21 1.61 0.16
C LEU A 148 9.13 1.69 -0.92
N TYR A 149 8.72 2.90 -1.31
CA TYR A 149 7.69 3.09 -2.34
C TYR A 149 8.08 2.46 -3.69
N ASN A 150 9.37 2.44 -4.01
CA ASN A 150 9.89 1.85 -5.25
C ASN A 150 10.17 0.34 -5.14
N GLN A 151 9.92 -0.30 -3.99
CA GLN A 151 10.06 -1.74 -3.85
C GLN A 151 8.92 -2.46 -4.60
N PRO A 152 9.17 -3.64 -5.20
CA PRO A 152 8.17 -4.33 -6.03
C PRO A 152 6.83 -4.60 -5.33
N ASP A 153 6.86 -5.00 -4.06
CA ASP A 153 5.67 -5.29 -3.25
C ASP A 153 4.85 -4.04 -2.90
N PHE A 154 5.48 -2.86 -2.91
CA PHE A 154 4.79 -1.58 -2.70
C PHE A 154 4.18 -1.03 -4.01
N THR A 155 4.85 -1.21 -5.15
CA THR A 155 4.38 -0.72 -6.46
C THR A 155 3.27 -1.60 -7.01
N ASN A 156 3.41 -2.92 -6.93
CA ASN A 156 2.58 -3.89 -7.64
C ASN A 156 1.39 -4.40 -6.82
N GLY A 157 0.93 -3.63 -5.83
CA GLY A 157 -0.26 -3.97 -5.05
C GLY A 157 -1.51 -3.92 -5.91
N LEU A 158 -2.21 -5.05 -6.02
CA LEU A 158 -3.49 -5.17 -6.72
C LEU A 158 -4.59 -4.38 -6.01
N SER A 159 -5.49 -3.79 -6.79
CA SER A 159 -6.76 -3.25 -6.31
C SER A 159 -7.71 -4.37 -5.90
N LEU A 160 -8.72 -4.04 -5.08
CA LEU A 160 -9.79 -4.97 -4.73
C LEU A 160 -10.54 -5.46 -5.98
N LEU A 161 -10.61 -4.63 -7.00
CA LEU A 161 -11.23 -4.96 -8.28
C LEU A 161 -10.41 -6.00 -9.05
N GLU A 162 -9.09 -5.82 -9.13
CA GLU A 162 -8.17 -6.80 -9.71
C GLU A 162 -8.25 -8.14 -8.98
N ILE A 163 -8.17 -8.13 -7.65
CA ILE A 163 -8.27 -9.35 -6.83
C ILE A 163 -9.60 -10.07 -7.07
N ALA A 164 -10.71 -9.34 -7.15
CA ALA A 164 -12.02 -9.92 -7.39
C ALA A 164 -12.12 -10.57 -8.78
N ALA A 165 -11.58 -9.93 -9.83
CA ALA A 165 -11.59 -10.49 -11.17
C ALA A 165 -10.68 -11.71 -11.32
N GLU A 166 -9.45 -11.64 -10.80
CA GLU A 166 -8.49 -12.75 -10.85
C GLU A 166 -9.04 -13.98 -10.12
N LYS A 167 -9.72 -13.80 -8.99
CA LYS A 167 -10.36 -14.89 -8.24
C LYS A 167 -11.40 -15.65 -9.08
N HIS A 168 -12.05 -14.95 -10.01
CA HIS A 168 -13.03 -15.52 -10.93
C HIS A 168 -12.41 -15.88 -12.30
N GLY A 169 -11.09 -15.75 -12.48
CA GLY A 169 -10.40 -16.08 -13.73
C GLY A 169 -10.51 -15.03 -14.85
N PHE A 170 -10.99 -13.83 -14.54
CA PHE A 170 -11.17 -12.76 -15.52
C PHE A 170 -9.96 -11.84 -15.60
N LYS A 171 -9.66 -11.39 -16.82
CA LYS A 171 -8.60 -10.38 -17.06
C LYS A 171 -9.17 -8.97 -16.94
N ILE A 172 -8.38 -8.07 -16.38
CA ILE A 172 -8.69 -6.65 -16.33
C ILE A 172 -7.71 -5.85 -17.20
N LEU A 173 -8.25 -4.87 -17.93
CA LEU A 173 -7.50 -3.84 -18.63
C LEU A 173 -7.94 -2.46 -18.09
N PHE A 174 -6.97 -1.68 -17.59
CA PHE A 174 -7.20 -0.27 -17.27
C PHE A 174 -6.79 0.61 -18.45
N LEU A 175 -7.68 1.49 -18.89
CA LEU A 175 -7.38 2.47 -19.93
C LEU A 175 -6.34 3.50 -19.44
N PRO A 176 -5.61 4.17 -20.33
CA PRO A 176 -4.81 5.33 -19.95
C PRO A 176 -5.67 6.46 -19.35
N LYS A 177 -5.13 7.18 -18.37
CA LYS A 177 -5.86 8.28 -17.72
C LYS A 177 -6.04 9.45 -18.69
N PHE A 178 -7.26 10.00 -18.76
CA PHE A 178 -7.63 11.15 -19.62
C PHE A 178 -7.57 10.88 -21.13
N HIS A 179 -7.80 9.63 -21.53
CA HIS A 179 -7.88 9.22 -22.93
C HIS A 179 -9.28 8.70 -23.25
N CYS A 180 -10.29 9.58 -23.23
CA CYS A 180 -11.69 9.20 -23.52
C CYS A 180 -11.87 8.66 -24.94
N GLU A 181 -11.00 9.04 -25.88
CA GLU A 181 -10.97 8.50 -27.24
C GLU A 181 -10.67 6.99 -27.31
N LEU A 182 -10.11 6.41 -26.24
CA LEU A 182 -9.87 4.97 -26.13
C LEU A 182 -11.04 4.23 -25.46
N ASN A 183 -12.03 4.96 -24.94
CA ASN A 183 -13.18 4.38 -24.26
C ASN A 183 -14.34 4.22 -25.26
N PHE A 184 -14.60 2.98 -25.69
CA PHE A 184 -15.61 2.68 -26.71
C PHE A 184 -17.05 3.05 -26.33
N ILE A 185 -17.35 3.20 -25.03
CA ILE A 185 -18.66 3.67 -24.57
C ILE A 185 -18.80 5.20 -24.62
N GLU A 186 -17.71 5.94 -24.84
CA GLU A 186 -17.71 7.41 -24.95
C GLU A 186 -17.62 7.90 -26.41
N MET A 187 -17.41 6.98 -27.36
CA MET A 187 -17.41 7.28 -28.79
C MET A 187 -18.86 7.28 -29.32
N CYS A 188 -19.52 8.44 -29.26
CA CYS A 188 -20.82 8.70 -29.88
C CYS A 188 -20.69 9.09 -31.36
#